data_AF-A0A1G3WZH2-F1
#
_entry.id   AF-A0A1G3WZH2-F1
#
_cell.length_a   1.000
_cell.length_b   1.000
_cell.length_c   1.000
_cell.angle_alpha   90.00
_cell.angle_beta   90.00
_cell.angle_gamma   90.00
#
_symmetry.space_group_name_H-M   'P 1'
#
loop_
_entity.id
_entity.type
_entity.pdbx_description
1 polymer ?
#
loop_
_entity_poly.entity_id
_entity_poly.type
_entity_poly.pdbx_seq_one_letter_code
_entity_poly.pdbx_strand_id
1 'polypeptide(L)'
;MFFRNNDTDFWYWCRHVLKRANSIVRIHNQIGNVDFRIKNIRQYNEAKEIIQQYEILKYSLTEEQRQLLDKVLINNENFEYNITTFNNIDEIMNNWSQICFPKHKLKLKSIDKLKIGKAIKNQRLLHAMSLKFVADLLQISESTLKSYEIGARLVRLDVIYALSQIFNMTIDDLIQGNV
;
A
#
# COMPACT_ATOMS: atom_id res chain seq x y z
N MET A 1 3.18 15.79 -0.86
CA MET A 1 3.31 15.63 0.62
C MET A 1 3.17 14.15 0.91
N PHE A 2 4.10 13.52 1.65
CA PHE A 2 4.05 12.07 1.90
C PHE A 2 3.51 11.81 3.30
N PHE A 3 2.48 10.98 3.39
CA PHE A 3 1.94 10.46 4.64
C PHE A 3 1.73 8.95 4.47
N ARG A 4 1.87 8.19 5.55
CA ARG A 4 1.73 6.74 5.63
C ARG A 4 0.33 6.40 6.13
N ASN A 5 -0.12 5.19 5.83
CA ASN A 5 -1.39 4.69 6.30
C ASN A 5 -1.27 4.19 7.76
N ASN A 6 -1.26 5.12 8.72
CA ASN A 6 -1.22 4.85 10.15
C ASN A 6 -1.83 6.01 10.96
N ASP A 7 -2.08 5.77 12.23
CA ASP A 7 -2.74 6.71 13.14
C ASP A 7 -1.98 8.03 13.28
N THR A 8 -0.65 7.97 13.41
CA THR A 8 0.18 9.18 13.61
C THR A 8 0.01 10.14 12.44
N ASP A 9 0.08 9.61 11.22
CA ASP A 9 -0.06 10.40 10.01
C ASP A 9 -1.52 10.78 9.72
N PHE A 10 -2.50 10.01 10.19
CA PHE A 10 -3.90 10.44 10.20
C PHE A 10 -4.11 11.67 11.08
N TRP A 11 -3.61 11.67 12.32
CA TRP A 11 -3.69 12.83 13.22
C TRP A 11 -2.96 14.04 12.66
N TYR A 12 -1.77 13.83 12.09
CA TYR A 12 -1.01 14.88 11.43
C TYR A 12 -1.77 15.43 10.21
N TRP A 13 -2.43 14.57 9.46
CA TRP A 13 -3.24 14.94 8.31
C TRP A 13 -4.39 15.87 8.70
N CYS A 14 -5.17 15.47 9.71
CA CYS A 14 -6.27 16.28 10.23
C CYS A 14 -5.79 17.64 10.76
N ARG A 15 -4.72 17.66 11.57
CA ARG A 15 -4.28 18.87 12.28
C ARG A 15 -3.51 19.88 11.44
N HIS A 16 -2.71 19.41 10.49
CA HIS A 16 -1.71 20.24 9.81
C HIS A 16 -1.84 20.21 8.29
N VAL A 17 -2.04 19.03 7.70
CA VAL A 17 -2.02 18.87 6.24
C VAL A 17 -3.17 19.64 5.59
N LEU A 18 -4.38 19.53 6.14
CA LEU A 18 -5.56 20.25 5.64
C LEU A 18 -5.38 21.77 5.65
N LYS A 19 -4.92 22.33 6.78
CA LYS A 19 -4.67 23.77 6.92
C LYS A 19 -3.61 24.25 5.92
N ARG A 20 -2.55 23.47 5.72
CA ARG A 20 -1.50 23.77 4.74
C ARG A 20 -2.02 23.70 3.31
N ALA A 21 -2.79 22.67 2.96
CA ALA A 21 -3.36 22.52 1.62
C ALA A 21 -4.30 23.69 1.27
N ASN A 22 -5.18 24.08 2.19
CA ASN A 22 -6.03 25.26 2.04
C ASN A 22 -5.24 26.54 1.82
N SER A 23 -4.14 26.74 2.58
CA SER A 23 -3.26 27.89 2.39
C SER A 23 -2.61 27.91 1.00
N ILE A 24 -2.10 26.77 0.54
CA ILE A 24 -1.46 26.64 -0.80
C ILE A 24 -2.47 26.97 -1.90
N VAL A 25 -3.67 26.40 -1.86
CA VAL A 25 -4.72 26.65 -2.87
C VAL A 25 -5.13 28.12 -2.86
N ARG A 26 -5.32 28.71 -1.68
CA ARG A 26 -5.65 30.14 -1.54
C ARG A 26 -4.57 31.04 -2.15
N ILE A 27 -3.31 30.82 -1.79
CA ILE A 27 -2.16 31.62 -2.28
C ILE A 27 -2.05 31.50 -3.81
N HIS A 28 -2.14 30.29 -4.35
CA HIS A 28 -2.03 30.05 -5.79
C HIS A 28 -3.15 30.74 -6.58
N ASN A 29 -4.37 30.76 -6.05
CA ASN A 29 -5.52 31.41 -6.70
C ASN A 29 -5.43 32.96 -6.64
N GLN A 30 -4.87 33.52 -5.57
CA GLN A 30 -4.76 34.97 -5.37
C GLN A 30 -3.57 35.60 -6.10
N ILE A 31 -2.44 34.89 -6.23
CA ILE A 31 -1.25 35.42 -6.90
C ILE A 31 -1.49 35.52 -8.40
N GLY A 32 -1.36 36.71 -8.99
CA GLY A 32 -1.45 36.95 -10.44
C GLY A 32 -0.16 36.66 -11.22
N ASN A 33 0.96 36.42 -10.53
CA ASN A 33 2.24 36.12 -11.16
C ASN A 33 2.24 34.70 -11.77
N VAL A 34 2.39 34.63 -13.10
CA VAL A 34 2.33 33.39 -13.88
C VAL A 34 3.52 32.48 -13.60
N ASP A 35 4.73 33.03 -13.50
CA ASP A 35 5.95 32.24 -13.23
C ASP A 35 5.89 31.54 -11.88
N PHE A 36 5.37 32.22 -10.86
CA PHE A 36 5.12 31.64 -9.55
C PHE A 36 4.13 30.47 -9.62
N ARG A 37 3.03 30.63 -10.38
CA ARG A 37 2.03 29.56 -10.57
C ARG A 37 2.64 28.35 -11.26
N ILE A 38 3.37 28.56 -12.36
CA ILE A 38 4.03 27.48 -13.10
C ILE A 38 5.02 26.74 -12.20
N LYS A 39 5.87 27.49 -11.48
CA LYS A 39 6.87 26.91 -10.58
C LYS A 39 6.25 26.05 -9.47
N ASN A 40 5.07 26.43 -8.96
CA ASN A 40 4.42 25.77 -7.84
C ASN A 40 3.23 24.88 -8.22
N ILE A 41 2.99 24.65 -9.52
CA ILE A 41 1.79 23.95 -10.02
C ILE A 41 1.64 22.54 -9.43
N ARG A 42 2.77 21.84 -9.22
CA ARG A 42 2.76 20.51 -8.61
C ARG A 42 2.24 20.55 -7.17
N GLN A 43 2.74 21.47 -6.35
CA GLN A 43 2.31 21.61 -4.95
C GLN A 43 0.84 22.02 -4.87
N TYR A 44 0.38 22.86 -5.80
CA TYR A 44 -1.02 23.24 -5.92
C TYR A 44 -1.91 22.04 -6.27
N ASN A 45 -1.52 21.21 -7.25
CA ASN A 45 -2.26 20.01 -7.61
C ASN A 45 -2.33 19.01 -6.46
N GLU A 46 -1.22 18.79 -5.74
CA GLU A 46 -1.19 17.94 -4.54
C GLU A 46 -2.12 18.50 -3.44
N ALA A 47 -2.14 19.82 -3.22
CA ALA A 47 -3.02 20.46 -2.25
C ALA A 47 -4.50 20.33 -2.64
N LYS A 48 -4.82 20.43 -3.94
CA LYS A 48 -6.18 20.20 -4.43
C LYS A 48 -6.64 18.76 -4.21
N GLU A 49 -5.78 17.78 -4.47
CA GLU A 49 -6.11 16.37 -4.23
C GLU A 49 -6.41 16.13 -2.74
N ILE A 50 -5.62 16.70 -1.83
CA ILE A 50 -5.87 16.63 -0.37
C ILE A 50 -7.23 17.22 0.00
N ILE A 51 -7.57 18.41 -0.52
CA ILE A 51 -8.86 19.04 -0.25
C ILE A 51 -10.00 18.17 -0.80
N GLN A 52 -9.85 17.61 -1.99
CA GLN A 52 -10.84 16.69 -2.56
C GLN A 52 -11.02 15.44 -1.69
N GLN A 53 -9.93 14.83 -1.20
CA GLN A 53 -9.98 13.69 -0.29
C GLN A 53 -10.72 14.03 1.01
N TYR A 54 -10.52 15.23 1.55
CA TYR A 54 -11.23 15.72 2.73
C TYR A 54 -12.73 15.89 2.50
N GLU A 55 -13.13 16.46 1.38
CA GLU A 55 -14.55 16.58 1.05
C GLU A 55 -15.20 15.19 0.89
N ILE A 56 -14.55 14.26 0.19
CA ILE A 56 -15.02 12.87 0.08
C ILE A 56 -15.15 12.23 1.46
N LEU A 57 -14.19 12.45 2.35
CA LEU A 57 -14.25 11.96 3.73
C LEU A 57 -15.46 12.52 4.46
N LYS A 58 -15.73 13.83 4.42
CA LYS A 58 -16.94 14.38 5.07
C LYS A 58 -18.23 13.76 4.56
N TYR A 59 -18.32 13.53 3.26
CA TYR A 59 -19.49 12.90 2.64
C TYR A 59 -19.65 11.42 3.02
N SER A 60 -18.57 10.72 3.37
CA SER A 60 -18.64 9.32 3.81
C SER A 60 -18.99 9.12 5.28
N LEU A 61 -19.13 10.21 6.05
CA LEU A 61 -19.33 10.16 7.51
C LEU A 61 -20.78 10.45 7.90
N THR A 62 -21.16 10.02 9.10
CA THR A 62 -22.41 10.45 9.76
C THR A 62 -22.27 11.90 10.28
N GLU A 63 -23.38 12.52 10.69
CA GLU A 63 -23.32 13.86 11.30
C GLU A 63 -22.47 13.89 12.57
N GLU A 64 -22.61 12.87 13.43
CA GLU A 64 -21.83 12.76 14.67
C GLU A 64 -20.33 12.63 14.38
N GLN A 65 -19.96 11.79 13.41
CA GLN A 65 -18.57 11.63 12.98
C GLN A 65 -18.01 12.90 12.34
N ARG A 66 -18.81 13.63 11.54
CA ARG A 66 -18.41 14.94 10.98
C ARG A 66 -18.12 15.95 12.08
N GLN A 67 -19.01 16.06 13.07
CA GLN A 67 -18.81 16.97 14.20
C GLN A 67 -17.54 16.62 14.97
N LEU A 68 -17.28 15.32 15.17
CA LEU A 68 -16.06 14.85 15.81
C LEU A 68 -14.80 15.15 15.00
N LEU A 69 -14.83 14.92 13.68
CA LEU A 69 -13.74 15.26 12.76
C LEU A 69 -13.40 16.76 12.82
N ASP A 70 -14.40 17.63 12.68
CA ASP A 70 -14.17 19.07 12.60
C ASP A 70 -13.74 19.66 13.95
N LYS A 71 -14.47 19.37 15.03
CA LYS A 71 -14.18 19.96 16.35
C LYS A 71 -12.93 19.38 16.99
N VAL A 72 -12.82 18.05 17.02
CA VAL A 72 -11.78 17.38 17.82
C VAL A 72 -10.54 17.10 16.99
N LEU A 73 -10.70 16.44 15.83
CA LEU A 73 -9.54 15.99 15.06
C LEU A 73 -8.82 17.14 14.35
N ILE A 74 -9.57 18.12 13.84
CA ILE A 74 -9.02 19.26 13.07
C ILE A 74 -8.77 20.49 13.94
N ASN A 75 -9.74 20.85 14.79
CA ASN A 75 -9.67 22.06 15.62
C ASN A 75 -9.12 21.81 17.03
N ASN A 76 -8.93 20.55 17.43
CA ASN A 76 -8.39 20.18 18.74
C ASN A 76 -9.18 20.78 19.91
N GLU A 77 -10.50 20.85 19.75
CA GLU A 77 -11.42 21.20 20.84
C GLU A 77 -11.44 20.09 21.89
N ASN A 78 -11.61 20.48 23.17
CA ASN A 78 -11.75 19.51 24.25
C ASN A 78 -13.03 18.68 24.05
N PHE A 79 -12.91 17.37 24.25
CA PHE A 79 -14.01 16.43 24.06
C PHE A 79 -13.95 15.32 25.10
N GLU A 80 -15.12 14.83 25.50
CA GLU A 80 -15.23 13.74 26.46
C GLU A 80 -15.02 12.40 25.75
N TYR A 81 -13.90 11.74 26.05
CA TYR A 81 -13.58 10.45 25.45
C TYR A 81 -14.38 9.33 26.11
N ASN A 82 -15.26 8.70 25.33
CA ASN A 82 -15.94 7.46 25.70
C ASN A 82 -15.80 6.41 24.57
N ILE A 83 -16.34 5.22 24.80
CA ILE A 83 -16.27 4.10 23.84
C ILE A 83 -16.88 4.47 22.49
N THR A 84 -18.01 5.19 22.47
CA THR A 84 -18.66 5.64 21.24
C THR A 84 -17.77 6.60 20.46
N THR A 85 -17.10 7.54 21.16
CA THR A 85 -16.13 8.46 20.55
C THR A 85 -14.97 7.71 19.92
N PHE A 86 -14.42 6.74 20.64
CA PHE A 86 -13.30 5.93 20.17
C PHE A 86 -13.67 5.18 18.88
N ASN A 87 -14.81 4.50 18.88
CA ASN A 87 -15.32 3.77 17.70
C ASN A 87 -15.53 4.71 16.50
N ASN A 88 -16.06 5.91 16.75
CA ASN A 88 -16.24 6.91 15.70
C ASN A 88 -14.90 7.39 15.13
N ILE A 89 -13.86 7.58 15.95
CA ILE A 89 -12.51 7.96 15.48
C ILE A 89 -11.93 6.84 14.60
N ASP A 90 -12.06 5.59 15.02
CA ASP A 90 -11.59 4.43 14.26
C ASP A 90 -12.28 4.33 12.90
N GLU A 91 -13.59 4.55 12.85
CA GLU A 91 -14.35 4.53 11.60
C GLU A 91 -13.94 5.68 10.65
N ILE A 92 -13.76 6.89 11.19
CA ILE A 92 -13.25 8.04 10.42
C ILE A 92 -11.87 7.72 9.84
N MET A 93 -10.98 7.15 10.65
CA MET A 93 -9.62 6.79 10.23
C MET A 93 -9.64 5.70 9.15
N ASN A 94 -10.50 4.69 9.28
CA ASN A 94 -10.66 3.66 8.26
C ASN A 94 -11.14 4.25 6.93
N ASN A 95 -12.13 5.14 6.96
CA ASN A 95 -12.62 5.83 5.77
C ASN A 95 -11.52 6.69 5.13
N TRP A 96 -10.79 7.48 5.93
CA TRP A 96 -9.64 8.25 5.48
C TRP A 96 -8.58 7.38 4.80
N SER A 97 -8.27 6.22 5.40
CA SER A 97 -7.32 5.23 4.88
C SER A 97 -7.72 4.74 3.49
N GLN A 98 -8.99 4.35 3.28
CA GLN A 98 -9.46 3.91 1.97
C GLN A 98 -9.42 5.02 0.92
N ILE A 99 -9.75 6.26 1.31
CA ILE A 99 -9.82 7.42 0.41
C ILE A 99 -8.42 7.89 0.00
N CYS A 100 -7.49 7.99 0.95
CA CYS A 100 -6.16 8.51 0.71
C CYS A 100 -5.18 7.46 0.19
N PHE A 101 -5.41 6.19 0.51
CA PHE A 101 -4.60 5.05 0.07
C PHE A 101 -5.44 4.01 -0.68
N PRO A 102 -6.08 4.39 -1.79
CA PRO A 102 -6.97 3.48 -2.48
C PRO A 102 -6.17 2.31 -3.05
N LYS A 103 -6.62 1.08 -2.78
CA LYS A 103 -5.93 -0.16 -3.14
C LYS A 103 -5.55 -0.25 -4.62
N HIS A 104 -6.36 0.33 -5.52
CA HIS A 104 -6.11 0.33 -6.96
C HIS A 104 -4.96 1.26 -7.39
N LYS A 105 -4.56 2.25 -6.57
CA LYS A 105 -3.36 3.07 -6.82
C LYS A 105 -2.06 2.37 -6.38
N LEU A 106 -2.15 1.31 -5.57
CA LEU A 106 -0.98 0.53 -5.16
C LEU A 106 -0.49 -0.32 -6.33
N LYS A 107 0.54 0.15 -7.04
CA LYS A 107 1.24 -0.59 -8.10
C LYS A 107 2.19 -1.67 -7.55
N LEU A 108 1.87 -2.25 -6.39
CA LEU A 108 2.68 -3.31 -5.80
C LEU A 108 2.29 -4.64 -6.46
N LYS A 109 3.24 -5.26 -7.14
CA LYS A 109 3.07 -6.62 -7.68
C LYS A 109 3.19 -7.61 -6.51
N SER A 110 2.21 -8.48 -6.35
CA SER A 110 2.32 -9.63 -5.45
C SER A 110 2.88 -10.84 -6.21
N ILE A 111 3.63 -11.70 -5.50
CA ILE A 111 4.09 -12.97 -6.04
C ILE A 111 2.95 -13.98 -5.93
N ASP A 112 2.54 -14.54 -7.07
CA ASP A 112 1.55 -15.61 -7.11
C ASP A 112 2.23 -16.97 -6.84
N LYS A 113 1.90 -17.55 -5.67
CA LYS A 113 2.44 -18.84 -5.21
C LYS A 113 2.13 -20.01 -6.16
N LEU A 114 0.98 -19.99 -6.84
CA LEU A 114 0.63 -21.05 -7.81
C LEU A 114 1.44 -20.88 -9.09
N LYS A 115 1.65 -19.64 -9.53
CA LYS A 115 2.41 -19.32 -10.73
C LYS A 115 3.88 -19.74 -10.59
N ILE A 116 4.54 -19.31 -9.51
CA ILE A 116 5.93 -19.68 -9.23
C ILE A 116 6.07 -21.19 -8.99
N GLY A 117 5.13 -21.82 -8.27
CA GLY A 117 5.14 -23.26 -8.01
C GLY A 117 5.11 -24.09 -9.31
N LYS A 118 4.24 -23.70 -10.26
CA LYS A 118 4.19 -24.31 -11.59
C LYS A 118 5.49 -24.10 -12.37
N ALA A 119 6.07 -22.90 -12.34
CA ALA A 119 7.34 -22.62 -13.01
C ALA A 119 8.48 -23.50 -12.47
N ILE A 120 8.59 -23.63 -11.15
CA ILE A 120 9.58 -24.51 -10.49
C ILE A 120 9.40 -25.96 -10.93
N LYS A 121 8.17 -26.47 -10.91
CA LYS A 121 7.86 -27.84 -11.35
C LYS A 121 8.24 -28.06 -12.81
N ASN A 122 7.88 -27.12 -13.68
CA ASN A 122 8.16 -27.21 -15.12
C ASN A 122 9.66 -27.23 -15.38
N GLN A 123 10.42 -26.33 -14.75
CA GLN A 123 11.88 -26.30 -14.87
C GLN A 123 12.52 -27.59 -14.35
N ARG A 124 12.11 -28.06 -13.17
CA ARG A 124 12.59 -29.34 -12.63
C ARG A 124 12.39 -30.49 -13.62
N LEU A 125 11.21 -30.58 -14.23
CA LEU A 125 10.89 -31.62 -15.21
C LEU A 125 11.65 -31.44 -16.53
N LEU A 126 11.83 -30.20 -17.00
CA LEU A 126 12.60 -29.86 -18.19
C LEU A 126 14.06 -30.29 -18.06
N HIS A 127 14.63 -30.15 -16.85
CA HIS A 127 15.96 -30.63 -16.51
C HIS A 127 16.01 -32.12 -16.12
N ALA A 128 14.90 -32.86 -16.25
CA ALA A 128 14.77 -34.27 -15.87
C ALA A 128 15.18 -34.59 -14.42
N MET A 129 15.03 -33.63 -13.51
CA MET A 129 15.43 -33.77 -12.12
C MET A 129 14.29 -34.34 -11.27
N SER A 130 14.61 -35.27 -10.37
CA SER A 130 13.63 -35.78 -9.41
C SER A 130 13.36 -34.76 -8.31
N LEU A 131 12.20 -34.86 -7.67
CA LEU A 131 11.83 -33.99 -6.56
C LEU A 131 12.81 -34.14 -5.39
N LYS A 132 13.25 -35.37 -5.11
CA LYS A 132 14.30 -35.67 -4.14
C LYS A 132 15.62 -34.99 -4.46
N PHE A 133 16.10 -35.11 -5.69
CA PHE A 133 17.38 -34.55 -6.11
C PHE A 133 17.44 -33.04 -5.91
N VAL A 134 16.40 -32.31 -6.33
CA VAL A 134 16.35 -30.85 -6.13
C VAL A 134 16.18 -30.48 -4.66
N ALA A 135 15.40 -31.23 -3.89
CA ALA A 135 15.24 -31.00 -2.46
C ALA A 135 16.57 -31.16 -1.70
N ASP A 136 17.35 -32.19 -2.05
CA ASP A 136 18.68 -32.44 -1.48
C ASP A 136 19.67 -31.30 -1.83
N LEU A 137 19.69 -30.82 -3.09
CA LEU A 137 20.51 -29.66 -3.50
C LEU A 137 20.16 -28.39 -2.72
N LEU A 138 18.88 -28.19 -2.43
CA LEU A 138 18.37 -27.03 -1.70
C LEU A 138 18.45 -27.19 -0.18
N GLN A 139 18.86 -28.36 0.33
CA GLN A 139 18.86 -28.71 1.75
C GLN A 139 17.49 -28.49 2.42
N ILE A 140 16.41 -28.85 1.72
CA ILE A 140 15.03 -28.83 2.23
C ILE A 140 14.40 -30.22 2.12
N SER A 141 13.27 -30.45 2.80
CA SER A 141 12.55 -31.71 2.65
C SER A 141 11.84 -31.80 1.29
N GLU A 142 11.71 -33.01 0.76
CA GLU A 142 10.88 -33.31 -0.41
C GLU A 142 9.45 -32.76 -0.25
N SER A 143 8.87 -32.94 0.94
CA SER A 143 7.54 -32.40 1.25
C SER A 143 7.49 -30.87 1.10
N THR A 144 8.54 -30.16 1.49
CA THR A 144 8.63 -28.70 1.36
C THR A 144 8.69 -28.28 -0.10
N LEU A 145 9.54 -28.91 -0.91
CA LEU A 145 9.62 -28.63 -2.35
C LEU A 145 8.29 -28.95 -3.05
N LYS A 146 7.65 -30.07 -2.69
CA LYS A 146 6.32 -30.42 -3.20
C LYS A 146 5.28 -29.37 -2.84
N SER A 147 5.28 -28.86 -1.61
CA SER A 147 4.38 -27.77 -1.17
C SER A 147 4.60 -26.48 -1.96
N TYR A 148 5.84 -26.19 -2.37
CA TYR A 148 6.15 -25.08 -3.28
C TYR A 148 5.57 -25.34 -4.67
N GLU A 149 5.82 -26.50 -5.27
CA GLU A 149 5.37 -26.83 -6.63
C GLU A 149 3.85 -26.81 -6.81
N ILE A 150 3.09 -27.20 -5.78
CA ILE A 150 1.62 -27.15 -5.80
C ILE A 150 1.05 -25.79 -5.37
N GLY A 151 1.91 -24.83 -4.99
CA GLY A 151 1.51 -23.51 -4.49
C GLY A 151 0.77 -23.55 -3.15
N ALA A 152 0.95 -24.60 -2.34
CA ALA A 152 0.41 -24.65 -0.98
C ALA A 152 1.12 -23.65 -0.06
N ARG A 153 2.41 -23.40 -0.31
CA ARG A 153 3.25 -22.46 0.45
C ARG A 153 3.98 -21.51 -0.49
N LEU A 154 4.15 -20.24 -0.08
CA LEU A 154 5.02 -19.29 -0.79
C LEU A 154 6.49 -19.70 -0.61
N VAL A 155 7.24 -19.68 -1.71
CA VAL A 155 8.66 -20.04 -1.72
C VAL A 155 9.46 -18.94 -1.03
N ARG A 156 10.41 -19.34 -0.17
CA ARG A 156 11.30 -18.38 0.50
C ARG A 156 12.30 -17.83 -0.51
N LEU A 157 12.77 -16.60 -0.30
CA LEU A 157 13.68 -15.91 -1.22
C LEU A 157 15.02 -16.65 -1.41
N ASP A 158 15.59 -17.20 -0.34
CA ASP A 158 16.81 -18.01 -0.39
C ASP A 158 16.65 -19.23 -1.31
N VAL A 159 15.50 -19.91 -1.21
CA VAL A 159 15.17 -21.06 -2.06
C VAL A 159 14.96 -20.66 -3.51
N ILE A 160 14.28 -19.53 -3.76
CA ILE A 160 14.08 -19.00 -5.13
C ILE A 160 15.44 -18.70 -5.79
N TYR A 161 16.36 -18.08 -5.05
CA TYR A 161 17.69 -17.76 -5.55
C TYR A 161 18.51 -19.02 -5.86
N ALA A 162 18.46 -20.03 -4.99
CA ALA A 162 19.14 -21.30 -5.26
C ALA A 162 18.52 -22.04 -6.45
N LEU A 163 17.19 -22.06 -6.59
CA LEU A 163 16.50 -22.62 -7.75
C LEU A 163 16.88 -21.91 -9.05
N SER A 164 17.04 -20.59 -9.03
CA SER A 164 17.45 -19.82 -10.21
C SER A 164 18.85 -20.21 -10.68
N GLN A 165 19.75 -20.57 -9.76
CA GLN A 165 21.08 -21.11 -10.08
C GLN A 165 21.01 -22.55 -10.62
N ILE A 166 20.19 -23.41 -10.01
CA ILE A 166 20.01 -24.81 -10.46
C ILE A 166 19.46 -24.86 -11.89
N PHE A 167 18.51 -23.98 -12.21
CA PHE A 167 17.87 -23.92 -13.55
C PHE A 167 18.55 -22.93 -14.50
N ASN A 168 19.64 -22.28 -14.09
CA ASN A 168 20.37 -21.29 -14.88
C ASN A 168 19.46 -20.20 -15.49
N MET A 169 18.61 -19.59 -14.66
CA MET A 169 17.66 -18.55 -15.06
C MET A 169 17.64 -17.39 -14.06
N THR A 170 17.01 -16.27 -14.42
CA THR A 170 16.87 -15.15 -13.49
C THR A 170 15.76 -15.40 -12.48
N ILE A 171 15.85 -14.76 -11.30
CA ILE A 171 14.77 -14.80 -10.31
C ILE A 171 13.47 -14.23 -10.89
N ASP A 172 13.56 -13.14 -11.67
CA ASP A 172 12.40 -12.51 -12.31
C ASP A 172 11.69 -13.47 -13.27
N ASP A 173 12.43 -14.20 -14.11
CA ASP A 173 11.83 -15.17 -15.03
C ASP A 173 11.12 -16.30 -14.26
N LEU A 174 11.73 -16.77 -13.17
CA LEU A 174 11.16 -17.83 -12.34
C LEU A 174 9.89 -17.38 -11.62
N ILE A 175 9.87 -16.15 -11.07
CA ILE A 175 8.71 -15.55 -10.41
C ILE A 175 7.59 -15.27 -11.41
N GLN A 176 7.96 -14.76 -12.60
CA GLN A 176 7.00 -14.41 -13.64
C GLN A 176 6.54 -15.64 -14.44
N GLY A 177 7.14 -16.81 -14.24
CA GLY A 177 6.83 -17.99 -15.02
C GLY A 177 7.07 -17.79 -16.51
N ASN A 178 8.05 -16.95 -16.88
CA ASN A 178 8.53 -16.79 -18.23
C ASN A 178 9.47 -17.97 -18.48
N VAL A 179 8.89 -19.11 -18.85
CA VAL A 179 9.58 -20.39 -19.07
C VAL A 179 9.43 -20.77 -20.53
#